data_AF-A0AAV4TLA8-F1
#
_entry.id   AF-A0AAV4TLA8-F1
#
_cell.length_a   1.000
_cell.length_b   1.000
_cell.length_c   1.000
_cell.angle_alpha   90.00
_cell.angle_beta   90.00
_cell.angle_gamma   90.00
#
_symmetry.space_group_name_H-M   'P 1'
#
loop_
_entity.id
_entity.type
_entity.pdbx_description
1 polymer ?
#
loop_
_entity_poly.entity_id
_entity_poly.type
_entity_poly.pdbx_seq_one_letter_code
_entity_poly.pdbx_strand_id
1 'polypeptide(L)'
;MPSVTMHCAGNLALCVVILLAFVSQAECSGMFEIRLDNFVNEFGRDADGTCCRGVRSPSGMCSGTCRTRFRVCLKHYQTTIDPNPPCTYGEVLTPVLGNNSVQLDTINDPETGFTNPIVFSFDFSWVGTFSLIVEAWHEGEPNSTPGPARKLITRLATQRWLDVSQYWTQDIHKTNHTAFSYAIRVRCLDNYYGENCEKLCRPRNDKFGHYTCSPTGDKVCHRGWKGEYCTIAVCLPGCHEDHGFCDQPNECKCRLDGKVLIATSASGILGASMALAMNHGNAIAMKVGVACSAIKILTIVPITNLANTVARVPILVMDPILAHAQRVTMVRTAKKKLMTAYTSLV
;
A
#
# COMPACT_ATOMS: atom_id res chain seq x y z
N MET A 1 1.22 1.96 -64.33
CA MET A 1 0.65 0.95 -63.42
C MET A 1 1.49 0.97 -62.15
N PRO A 2 0.93 1.28 -60.97
CA PRO A 2 1.70 1.39 -59.73
C PRO A 2 1.84 0.02 -59.06
N SER A 3 3.04 -0.32 -58.61
CA SER A 3 3.30 -1.46 -57.73
C SER A 3 3.62 -0.92 -56.34
N VAL A 4 2.62 -0.96 -55.46
CA VAL A 4 2.75 -0.75 -54.02
C VAL A 4 3.24 -2.08 -53.42
N THR A 5 4.48 -2.13 -52.94
CA THR A 5 4.99 -3.28 -52.17
C THR A 5 5.39 -2.84 -50.76
N MET A 6 4.46 -3.07 -49.83
CA MET A 6 4.65 -3.60 -48.48
C MET A 6 5.87 -3.11 -47.67
N HIS A 7 5.65 -2.07 -46.87
CA HIS A 7 6.39 -1.80 -45.63
C HIS A 7 5.48 -2.10 -44.42
N CYS A 8 5.19 -3.39 -44.17
CA CYS A 8 4.34 -3.80 -43.02
C CYS A 8 4.97 -4.86 -42.09
N ALA A 9 6.15 -5.40 -42.39
CA ALA A 9 6.74 -6.46 -41.58
C ALA A 9 7.50 -5.98 -40.32
N GLY A 10 8.01 -4.73 -40.32
CA GLY A 10 8.81 -4.19 -39.22
C GLY A 10 8.00 -3.73 -37.99
N ASN A 11 6.78 -3.24 -38.20
CA ASN A 11 5.93 -2.73 -37.11
C ASN A 11 5.22 -3.84 -36.34
N LEU A 12 4.92 -4.97 -36.99
CA LEU A 12 4.24 -6.09 -36.33
C LEU A 12 5.17 -6.79 -35.31
N ALA A 13 6.45 -6.95 -35.64
CA ALA A 13 7.44 -7.53 -34.75
C ALA A 13 7.71 -6.64 -33.52
N LEU A 14 7.78 -5.31 -33.71
CA LEU A 14 7.94 -4.37 -32.60
C LEU A 14 6.71 -4.35 -31.68
N CYS A 15 5.51 -4.39 -32.25
CA CYS A 15 4.26 -4.50 -31.48
C CYS A 15 4.19 -5.82 -30.71
N VAL A 16 4.63 -6.95 -31.28
CA VAL A 16 4.69 -8.25 -30.59
C VAL A 16 5.73 -8.23 -29.47
N VAL A 17 6.90 -7.62 -29.65
CA VAL A 17 7.91 -7.48 -28.59
C VAL A 17 7.43 -6.56 -27.46
N ILE A 18 6.73 -5.46 -27.79
CA ILE A 18 6.12 -4.57 -26.80
C ILE A 18 4.98 -5.29 -26.07
N LEU A 19 4.11 -6.02 -26.79
CA LEU A 19 3.05 -6.83 -26.20
C LEU A 19 3.60 -7.96 -25.32
N LEU A 20 4.71 -8.60 -25.70
CA LEU A 20 5.43 -9.59 -24.89
C LEU A 20 6.13 -8.97 -23.67
N ALA A 21 6.63 -7.73 -23.77
CA ALA A 21 7.15 -6.98 -22.63
C ALA A 21 6.05 -6.53 -21.64
N PHE A 22 4.79 -6.47 -22.09
CA PHE A 22 3.61 -6.28 -21.26
C PHE A 22 2.97 -7.60 -20.78
N VAL A 23 3.54 -8.77 -21.12
CA VAL A 23 3.07 -10.06 -20.58
C VAL A 23 3.46 -10.15 -19.11
N SER A 24 2.45 -9.89 -18.27
CA SER A 24 2.33 -10.23 -16.85
C SER A 24 3.54 -9.92 -15.97
N GLN A 25 3.60 -8.70 -15.45
CA GLN A 25 4.04 -8.57 -14.05
C GLN A 25 2.88 -9.12 -13.21
N ALA A 26 2.87 -10.43 -12.95
CA ALA A 26 2.08 -10.98 -11.87
C ALA A 26 2.63 -10.37 -10.59
N GLU A 27 2.03 -9.28 -10.14
CA GLU A 27 2.42 -8.65 -8.89
C GLU A 27 2.00 -9.60 -7.77
N CYS A 28 2.99 -10.21 -7.13
CA CYS A 28 2.75 -10.98 -5.93
C CYS A 28 2.32 -10.01 -4.80
N SER A 29 1.32 -10.42 -4.03
CA SER A 29 0.79 -9.67 -2.89
C SER A 29 1.61 -9.90 -1.62
N GLY A 30 2.20 -11.09 -1.49
CA GLY A 30 3.00 -11.46 -0.34
C GLY A 30 3.89 -12.68 -0.56
N MET A 31 4.53 -13.10 0.52
CA MET A 31 5.41 -14.25 0.56
C MET A 31 5.24 -15.04 1.86
N PHE A 32 5.20 -16.36 1.73
CA PHE A 32 5.42 -17.30 2.82
C PHE A 32 6.90 -17.67 2.83
N GLU A 33 7.57 -17.48 3.95
CA GLU A 33 8.97 -17.82 4.12
C GLU A 33 9.12 -18.95 5.14
N ILE A 34 9.94 -19.94 4.81
CA ILE A 34 10.38 -20.98 5.73
C ILE A 34 11.90 -21.03 5.75
N ARG A 35 12.45 -20.91 6.95
CA ARG A 35 13.87 -21.10 7.21
C ARG A 35 14.08 -22.43 7.90
N LEU A 36 14.91 -23.28 7.32
CA LEU A 36 15.38 -24.49 8.00
C LEU A 36 16.57 -24.09 8.86
N ASP A 37 16.53 -24.31 10.17
CA ASP A 37 17.60 -23.85 11.07
C ASP A 37 18.64 -24.96 11.28
N ASN A 38 18.19 -26.15 11.68
CA ASN A 38 19.10 -27.28 11.94
C ASN A 38 18.38 -28.61 11.69
N PHE A 39 19.13 -29.62 11.27
CA PHE A 39 18.70 -31.00 11.12
C PHE A 39 19.67 -31.95 11.81
N VAL A 40 19.16 -32.89 12.60
CA VAL A 40 19.95 -33.85 13.37
C VAL A 40 19.52 -35.27 13.01
N ASN A 41 20.49 -36.10 12.60
CA ASN A 41 20.35 -37.53 12.37
C ASN A 41 21.66 -38.24 12.72
N GLU A 42 21.99 -38.27 14.02
CA GLU A 42 23.30 -38.73 14.52
C GLU A 42 23.63 -40.16 14.10
N PHE A 43 22.62 -41.02 13.97
CA PHE A 43 22.81 -42.44 13.64
C PHE A 43 22.78 -42.76 12.14
N GLY A 44 22.50 -41.79 11.26
CA GLY A 44 22.45 -42.00 9.81
C GLY A 44 21.34 -42.95 9.36
N ARG A 45 20.15 -42.84 9.97
CA ARG A 45 19.01 -43.72 9.72
C ARG A 45 17.94 -43.09 8.83
N ASP A 46 17.19 -43.91 8.14
CA ASP A 46 15.98 -43.56 7.40
C ASP A 46 14.72 -43.66 8.27
N ALA A 47 13.56 -43.29 7.73
CA ALA A 47 12.30 -43.21 8.46
C ALA A 47 11.86 -44.55 9.09
N ASP A 48 12.24 -45.67 8.48
CA ASP A 48 11.97 -47.03 8.97
C ASP A 48 13.00 -47.48 10.04
N GLY A 49 13.98 -46.64 10.35
CA GLY A 49 15.05 -46.91 11.30
C GLY A 49 16.18 -47.78 10.73
N THR A 50 16.21 -48.00 9.42
CA THR A 50 17.29 -48.70 8.72
C THR A 50 18.39 -47.72 8.32
N CYS A 51 19.56 -48.21 7.93
CA CYS A 51 20.64 -47.32 7.51
C CYS A 51 20.38 -46.73 6.12
N CYS A 52 20.61 -45.42 5.97
CA CYS A 52 20.60 -44.78 4.64
C CYS A 52 21.58 -45.50 3.71
N ARG A 53 22.81 -45.74 4.21
CA ARG A 53 23.87 -46.47 3.54
C ARG A 53 24.61 -47.38 4.51
N GLY A 54 25.04 -48.53 4.00
CA GLY A 54 25.83 -49.49 4.78
C GLY A 54 24.99 -50.29 5.77
N VAL A 55 25.65 -50.79 6.81
CA VAL A 55 25.06 -51.68 7.82
C VAL A 55 25.08 -51.05 9.19
N ARG A 56 24.20 -51.53 10.07
CA ARG A 56 24.10 -51.05 11.45
C ARG A 56 25.19 -51.69 12.30
N SER A 57 25.96 -50.87 13.01
CA SER A 57 26.95 -51.31 13.99
C SER A 57 26.28 -51.85 15.26
N PRO A 58 27.02 -52.57 16.14
CA PRO A 58 26.52 -52.96 17.45
C PRO A 58 26.11 -51.77 18.34
N SER A 59 26.75 -50.60 18.17
CA SER A 59 26.36 -49.34 18.84
C SER A 59 25.09 -48.70 18.26
N GLY A 60 24.56 -49.24 17.17
CA GLY A 60 23.39 -48.73 16.46
C GLY A 60 23.69 -47.61 15.45
N MET A 61 24.95 -47.23 15.26
CA MET A 61 25.34 -46.26 14.24
C MET A 61 25.42 -46.92 12.86
N CYS A 62 25.06 -46.19 11.81
CA CYS A 62 25.22 -46.66 10.45
C CYS A 62 26.65 -46.46 9.95
N SER A 63 27.18 -47.45 9.22
CA SER A 63 28.52 -47.38 8.66
C SER A 63 28.66 -46.38 7.52
N GLY A 64 27.54 -46.04 6.85
CA GLY A 64 27.45 -45.00 5.84
C GLY A 64 26.63 -43.79 6.32
N THR A 65 26.82 -42.67 5.65
CA THR A 65 26.11 -41.42 5.94
C THR A 65 24.89 -41.23 5.05
N CYS A 66 23.89 -40.52 5.57
CA CYS A 66 22.77 -40.00 4.80
C CYS A 66 23.18 -38.70 4.12
N ARG A 67 23.33 -38.70 2.80
CA ARG A 67 23.43 -37.48 2.00
C ARG A 67 22.06 -36.79 1.96
N THR A 68 21.87 -35.77 2.79
CA THR A 68 20.56 -35.19 3.12
C THR A 68 20.21 -34.03 2.19
N ARG A 69 19.05 -34.12 1.55
CA ARG A 69 18.38 -33.00 0.87
C ARG A 69 16.95 -32.86 1.39
N PHE A 70 16.32 -31.71 1.15
CA PHE A 70 14.98 -31.43 1.63
C PHE A 70 13.99 -31.22 0.48
N ARG A 71 12.75 -31.62 0.74
CA ARG A 71 11.58 -31.26 -0.06
C ARG A 71 10.64 -30.48 0.84
N VAL A 72 10.27 -29.28 0.41
CA VAL A 72 9.29 -28.43 1.09
C VAL A 72 8.11 -28.23 0.17
N CYS A 73 6.94 -28.63 0.62
CA CYS A 73 5.69 -28.57 -0.13
C CYS A 73 4.66 -27.79 0.69
N LEU A 74 4.15 -26.69 0.10
CA LEU A 74 3.16 -25.83 0.73
C LEU A 74 1.81 -25.98 0.00
N LYS A 75 0.74 -26.15 0.78
CA LYS A 75 -0.62 -26.37 0.30
C LYS A 75 -1.64 -25.53 1.05
N HIS A 76 -2.83 -25.41 0.45
CA HIS A 76 -4.03 -25.03 1.16
C HIS A 76 -4.30 -26.00 2.32
N TYR A 77 -5.06 -25.53 3.31
CA TYR A 77 -5.43 -26.34 4.47
C TYR A 77 -6.18 -27.61 4.04
N GLN A 78 -5.75 -28.75 4.56
CA GLN A 78 -6.43 -30.04 4.41
C GLN A 78 -6.67 -30.65 5.80
N THR A 79 -7.86 -31.20 6.03
CA THR A 79 -8.19 -31.91 7.28
C THR A 79 -7.36 -33.18 7.46
N THR A 80 -7.07 -33.87 6.35
CA THR A 80 -6.11 -34.97 6.27
C THR A 80 -5.09 -34.61 5.19
N ILE A 81 -3.82 -34.51 5.57
CA ILE A 81 -2.76 -34.04 4.67
C ILE A 81 -2.32 -35.18 3.77
N ASP A 82 -2.48 -35.01 2.46
CA ASP A 82 -1.86 -35.88 1.47
C ASP A 82 -0.44 -35.38 1.14
N PRO A 83 0.63 -36.17 1.41
CA PRO A 83 2.01 -35.76 1.13
C PRO A 83 2.37 -35.72 -0.37
N ASN A 84 1.53 -36.31 -1.22
CA ASN A 84 1.79 -36.41 -2.66
C ASN A 84 1.51 -35.07 -3.38
N PRO A 85 2.13 -34.79 -4.54
CA PRO A 85 1.77 -33.64 -5.37
C PRO A 85 0.28 -33.63 -5.76
N PRO A 86 -0.33 -32.45 -6.02
CA PRO A 86 0.29 -31.15 -6.22
C PRO A 86 0.43 -30.32 -4.94
N CYS A 87 1.48 -29.49 -4.87
CA CYS A 87 1.69 -28.49 -3.81
C CYS A 87 1.06 -27.16 -4.25
N THR A 88 -0.16 -26.87 -3.82
CA THR A 88 -0.98 -25.79 -4.41
C THR A 88 -0.41 -24.39 -4.24
N TYR A 89 0.45 -24.16 -3.23
CA TYR A 89 1.15 -22.89 -3.02
C TYR A 89 2.62 -22.94 -3.46
N GLY A 90 3.09 -24.09 -3.94
CA GLY A 90 4.44 -24.28 -4.45
C GLY A 90 5.21 -25.40 -3.77
N GLU A 91 6.28 -25.82 -4.44
CA GLU A 91 7.21 -26.86 -3.99
C GLU A 91 8.64 -26.42 -4.25
N VAL A 92 9.53 -26.71 -3.31
CA VAL A 92 10.97 -26.51 -3.46
C VAL A 92 11.71 -27.79 -3.10
N LEU A 93 12.61 -28.20 -3.99
CA LEU A 93 13.56 -29.28 -3.77
C LEU A 93 14.95 -28.67 -3.60
N THR A 94 15.58 -28.90 -2.46
CA THR A 94 16.93 -28.39 -2.20
C THR A 94 17.99 -29.29 -2.87
N PRO A 95 19.20 -28.77 -3.12
CA PRO A 95 20.37 -29.61 -3.31
C PRO A 95 20.67 -30.43 -2.05
N VAL A 96 21.67 -31.32 -2.12
CA VAL A 96 22.18 -32.00 -0.93
C VAL A 96 22.89 -30.98 -0.05
N LEU A 97 22.37 -30.73 1.15
CA LEU A 97 22.86 -29.68 2.06
C LEU A 97 23.90 -30.20 3.06
N GLY A 98 24.03 -31.52 3.22
CA GLY A 98 25.05 -32.11 4.09
C GLY A 98 24.85 -33.60 4.34
N ASN A 99 25.58 -34.12 5.31
CA ASN A 99 25.57 -35.54 5.66
C ASN A 99 25.09 -35.74 7.09
N ASN A 100 24.15 -36.66 7.31
CA ASN A 100 23.54 -36.93 8.62
C ASN A 100 22.93 -35.67 9.23
N SER A 101 23.67 -34.99 10.12
CA SER A 101 23.25 -33.75 10.79
C SER A 101 23.82 -32.53 10.06
N VAL A 102 23.00 -31.49 9.86
CA VAL A 102 23.32 -30.32 9.03
C VAL A 102 22.82 -29.04 9.71
N GLN A 103 23.70 -28.07 9.88
CA GLN A 103 23.34 -26.71 10.29
C GLN A 103 22.96 -25.87 9.06
N LEU A 104 21.82 -25.18 9.11
CA LEU A 104 21.16 -24.62 7.92
C LEU A 104 20.88 -23.11 8.00
N ASP A 105 21.08 -22.46 9.16
CA ASP A 105 20.66 -21.10 9.52
C ASP A 105 20.60 -20.05 8.40
N THR A 106 21.64 -19.89 7.57
CA THR A 106 21.57 -19.01 6.39
C THR A 106 22.48 -19.55 5.30
N ILE A 107 21.87 -19.97 4.20
CA ILE A 107 22.56 -20.50 3.02
C ILE A 107 22.23 -19.59 1.85
N ASN A 108 23.26 -19.15 1.15
CA ASN A 108 23.13 -18.53 -0.16
C ASN A 108 24.19 -19.18 -1.03
N ASP A 109 23.78 -20.19 -1.79
CA ASP A 109 24.67 -20.96 -2.65
C ASP A 109 24.50 -20.51 -4.11
N PRO A 110 25.47 -19.75 -4.67
CA PRO A 110 25.39 -19.27 -6.04
C PRO A 110 25.49 -20.40 -7.08
N GLU A 111 26.11 -21.53 -6.75
CA GLU A 111 26.33 -22.63 -7.69
C GLU A 111 25.04 -23.41 -7.92
N THR A 112 24.28 -23.66 -6.84
CA THR A 112 23.00 -24.37 -6.91
C THR A 112 21.79 -23.43 -7.05
N GLY A 113 21.98 -22.13 -6.83
CA GLY A 113 20.91 -21.13 -6.78
C GLY A 113 19.98 -21.28 -5.57
N PHE A 114 20.35 -22.12 -4.60
CA PHE A 114 19.55 -22.36 -3.41
C PHE A 114 19.79 -21.29 -2.34
N THR A 115 18.69 -20.79 -1.79
CA THR A 115 18.69 -19.86 -0.67
C THR A 115 17.88 -20.42 0.50
N ASN A 116 18.35 -20.16 1.72
CA ASN A 116 17.63 -20.39 2.95
C ASN A 116 17.60 -19.06 3.73
N PRO A 117 16.43 -18.40 3.86
CA PRO A 117 15.07 -18.93 3.78
C PRO A 117 14.57 -19.30 2.38
N ILE A 118 13.71 -20.32 2.33
CA ILE A 118 12.91 -20.70 1.16
C ILE A 118 11.68 -19.81 1.09
N VAL A 119 11.39 -19.28 -0.10
CA VAL A 119 10.33 -18.28 -0.31
C VAL A 119 9.27 -18.81 -1.28
N PHE A 120 8.01 -18.76 -0.87
CA PHE A 120 6.84 -19.03 -1.71
C PHE A 120 6.05 -17.72 -1.88
N SER A 121 6.20 -17.09 -3.03
CA SER A 121 5.43 -15.90 -3.38
C SER A 121 3.99 -16.28 -3.76
N PHE A 122 3.04 -15.43 -3.38
CA PHE A 122 1.63 -15.59 -3.75
C PHE A 122 1.04 -14.27 -4.23
N ASP A 123 -0.01 -14.34 -5.04
CA ASP A 123 -0.74 -13.22 -5.65
C ASP A 123 -2.21 -13.12 -5.16
N PHE A 124 -2.59 -13.96 -4.20
CA PHE A 124 -3.91 -13.99 -3.58
C PHE A 124 -3.91 -13.35 -2.18
N SER A 125 -5.10 -13.13 -1.61
CA SER A 125 -5.23 -12.73 -0.19
C SER A 125 -4.87 -13.90 0.71
N TRP A 126 -3.93 -13.71 1.63
CA TRP A 126 -3.51 -14.75 2.55
C TRP A 126 -4.67 -15.21 3.43
N VAL A 127 -4.97 -16.51 3.41
CA VAL A 127 -6.16 -17.06 4.10
C VAL A 127 -5.90 -17.45 5.55
N GLY A 128 -4.69 -17.22 6.08
CA GLY A 128 -4.30 -17.58 7.43
C GLY A 128 -3.94 -19.05 7.62
N THR A 129 -4.65 -19.98 6.96
CA THR A 129 -4.49 -21.44 7.16
C THR A 129 -3.79 -22.15 6.00
N PHE A 130 -2.98 -23.16 6.32
CA PHE A 130 -2.18 -23.89 5.35
C PHE A 130 -1.84 -25.31 5.82
N SER A 131 -1.36 -26.12 4.90
CA SER A 131 -0.72 -27.41 5.17
C SER A 131 0.73 -27.36 4.69
N LEU A 132 1.66 -27.67 5.58
CA LEU A 132 3.10 -27.69 5.33
C LEU A 132 3.63 -29.11 5.44
N ILE A 133 4.36 -29.52 4.41
CA ILE A 133 5.08 -30.78 4.36
C ILE A 133 6.57 -30.46 4.20
N VAL A 134 7.39 -30.98 5.10
CA VAL A 134 8.85 -30.89 5.03
C VAL A 134 9.40 -32.30 5.15
N GLU A 135 10.13 -32.74 4.13
CA GLU A 135 10.73 -34.07 4.08
C GLU A 135 12.24 -33.96 3.95
N ALA A 136 12.95 -34.73 4.76
CA ALA A 136 14.37 -34.97 4.56
C ALA A 136 14.55 -36.29 3.81
N TRP A 137 15.35 -36.29 2.75
CA TRP A 137 15.60 -37.43 1.89
C TRP A 137 17.09 -37.72 1.79
N HIS A 138 17.45 -39.00 1.78
CA HIS A 138 18.75 -39.46 1.36
C HIS A 138 18.83 -39.48 -0.17
N GLU A 139 19.84 -38.85 -0.75
CA GLU A 139 20.15 -38.94 -2.18
C GLU A 139 21.41 -39.80 -2.41
N GLY A 140 21.24 -40.95 -3.03
CA GLY A 140 22.32 -41.84 -3.45
C GLY A 140 23.24 -41.17 -4.48
N GLU A 141 24.48 -41.67 -4.60
CA GLU A 141 25.35 -41.20 -5.67
C GLU A 141 24.92 -41.83 -7.00
N PRO A 142 24.97 -41.07 -8.11
CA PRO A 142 24.47 -41.53 -9.41
C PRO A 142 25.20 -42.78 -9.95
N ASN A 143 26.44 -43.05 -9.49
CA ASN A 143 27.27 -44.15 -10.00
C ASN A 143 27.61 -45.23 -8.96
N SER A 144 26.99 -45.22 -7.77
CA SER A 144 27.25 -46.23 -6.74
C SER A 144 26.09 -47.22 -6.64
N THR A 145 26.30 -48.48 -7.02
CA THR A 145 25.41 -49.60 -6.65
C THR A 145 26.19 -50.63 -5.81
N PRO A 146 25.55 -51.29 -4.83
CA PRO A 146 24.10 -51.55 -4.73
C PRO A 146 23.37 -50.79 -3.60
N GLY A 147 22.21 -50.20 -3.91
CA GLY A 147 21.25 -49.61 -2.96
C GLY A 147 20.13 -48.80 -3.66
N PRO A 148 18.93 -48.61 -3.04
CA PRO A 148 17.91 -47.73 -3.60
C PRO A 148 18.41 -46.28 -3.63
N ALA A 149 18.26 -45.62 -4.78
CA ALA A 149 18.82 -44.29 -5.02
C ALA A 149 18.28 -43.21 -4.08
N ARG A 150 17.09 -43.40 -3.48
CA ARG A 150 16.47 -42.46 -2.57
C ARG A 150 15.77 -43.16 -1.41
N LYS A 151 15.95 -42.64 -0.20
CA LYS A 151 15.27 -43.12 1.02
C LYS A 151 14.73 -41.94 1.82
N LEU A 152 13.50 -42.05 2.31
CA LEU A 152 12.91 -41.02 3.18
C LEU A 152 13.57 -41.09 4.54
N ILE A 153 14.08 -39.98 5.06
CA ILE A 153 14.68 -39.91 6.39
C ILE A 153 13.63 -39.51 7.44
N THR A 154 12.89 -38.43 7.17
CA THR A 154 11.81 -38.00 8.04
C THR A 154 10.81 -37.15 7.27
N ARG A 155 9.56 -37.09 7.76
CA ARG A 155 8.47 -36.30 7.18
C ARG A 155 7.71 -35.60 8.30
N LEU A 156 7.70 -34.27 8.23
CA LEU A 156 6.70 -33.43 8.87
C LEU A 156 5.53 -33.25 7.89
N ALA A 157 4.32 -33.44 8.38
CA ALA A 157 3.08 -33.01 7.72
C ALA A 157 2.20 -32.37 8.79
N THR A 158 1.98 -31.05 8.70
CA THR A 158 1.21 -30.30 9.71
C THR A 158 0.30 -29.27 9.06
N GLN A 159 -0.90 -29.12 9.62
CA GLN A 159 -1.86 -28.09 9.26
C GLN A 159 -1.90 -27.04 10.38
N ARG A 160 -1.80 -25.76 10.02
CA ARG A 160 -1.70 -24.65 10.98
C ARG A 160 -2.36 -23.39 10.46
N TRP A 161 -2.46 -22.41 11.35
CA TRP A 161 -2.69 -21.01 11.01
C TRP A 161 -1.41 -20.20 11.27
N LEU A 162 -1.24 -19.10 10.53
CA LEU A 162 -0.15 -18.17 10.69
C LEU A 162 -0.59 -16.80 10.18
N ASP A 163 -0.52 -15.78 11.03
CA ASP A 163 -0.85 -14.41 10.65
C ASP A 163 0.33 -13.73 9.92
N VAL A 164 0.02 -12.69 9.16
CA VAL A 164 1.05 -11.85 8.55
C VAL A 164 1.84 -11.13 9.64
N SER A 165 3.17 -11.31 9.64
CA SER A 165 4.06 -10.75 10.65
C SER A 165 5.49 -10.66 10.14
N GLN A 166 6.22 -9.62 10.58
CA GLN A 166 7.66 -9.52 10.33
C GLN A 166 8.48 -10.53 11.15
N TYR A 167 7.89 -11.02 12.25
CA TYR A 167 8.54 -11.90 13.21
C TYR A 167 8.39 -13.38 12.80
N TRP A 168 9.42 -14.16 13.13
CA TRP A 168 9.46 -15.59 12.87
C TRP A 168 8.73 -16.39 13.95
N THR A 169 7.91 -17.34 13.53
CA THR A 169 7.37 -18.39 14.40
C THR A 169 8.25 -19.63 14.27
N GLN A 170 8.92 -20.00 15.36
CA GLN A 170 9.81 -21.16 15.40
C GLN A 170 9.09 -22.41 15.88
N ASP A 171 9.48 -23.57 15.34
CA ASP A 171 9.01 -24.86 15.81
C ASP A 171 10.05 -25.97 15.56
N ILE A 172 9.83 -27.14 16.16
CA ILE A 172 10.71 -28.29 16.07
C ILE A 172 9.89 -29.53 15.78
N HIS A 173 10.28 -30.27 14.74
CA HIS A 173 9.80 -31.61 14.50
C HIS A 173 10.80 -32.63 15.05
N LYS A 174 10.32 -33.59 15.85
CA LYS A 174 11.15 -34.65 16.44
C LYS A 174 10.54 -36.02 16.16
N THR A 175 11.37 -36.97 15.77
CA THR A 175 11.08 -38.39 15.74
C THR A 175 11.95 -39.11 16.78
N ASN A 176 11.91 -40.44 16.81
CA ASN A 176 12.76 -41.25 17.68
C ASN A 176 14.26 -41.19 17.32
N HIS A 177 14.63 -40.77 16.12
CA HIS A 177 16.05 -40.76 15.68
C HIS A 177 16.44 -39.52 14.85
N THR A 178 15.50 -38.61 14.57
CA THR A 178 15.79 -37.34 13.91
C THR A 178 15.13 -36.18 14.64
N ALA A 179 15.71 -34.99 14.50
CA ALA A 179 15.07 -33.75 14.91
C ALA A 179 15.43 -32.65 13.92
N PHE A 180 14.50 -31.75 13.64
CA PHE A 180 14.82 -30.54 12.90
C PHE A 180 14.03 -29.35 13.39
N SER A 181 14.70 -28.21 13.47
CA SER A 181 14.11 -26.93 13.82
C SER A 181 13.92 -26.08 12.57
N TYR A 182 12.80 -25.39 12.50
CA TYR A 182 12.45 -24.52 11.39
C TYR A 182 11.69 -23.30 11.90
N ALA A 183 11.74 -22.23 11.13
CA ALA A 183 11.02 -21.00 11.40
C ALA A 183 10.18 -20.62 10.20
N ILE A 184 8.95 -20.14 10.42
CA ILE A 184 8.04 -19.69 9.37
C ILE A 184 7.54 -18.28 9.64
N ARG A 185 7.24 -17.54 8.58
CA ARG A 185 6.49 -16.27 8.65
C ARG A 185 5.80 -15.98 7.33
N VAL A 186 4.78 -15.13 7.36
CA VAL A 186 4.16 -14.55 6.17
C VAL A 186 4.37 -13.05 6.18
N ARG A 187 4.83 -12.48 5.07
CA ARG A 187 5.02 -11.04 4.92
C ARG A 187 4.34 -10.54 3.65
N CYS A 188 3.81 -9.34 3.72
CA CYS A 188 3.37 -8.64 2.51
C CYS A 188 4.58 -8.16 1.72
N LEU A 189 4.42 -8.12 0.40
CA LEU A 189 5.39 -7.47 -0.47
C LEU A 189 5.27 -5.96 -0.36
N ASP A 190 6.28 -5.27 -0.90
CA ASP A 190 6.30 -3.81 -0.88
C ASP A 190 5.02 -3.23 -1.48
N ASN A 191 4.45 -2.26 -0.78
CA ASN A 191 3.19 -1.59 -1.12
C ASN A 191 1.92 -2.43 -0.89
N TYR A 192 2.03 -3.67 -0.42
CA TYR A 192 0.89 -4.45 0.04
C TYR A 192 0.77 -4.39 1.56
N TYR A 193 -0.47 -4.26 2.04
CA TYR A 193 -0.81 -4.06 3.45
C TYR A 193 -2.09 -4.84 3.78
N GLY A 194 -2.47 -4.80 5.04
CA GLY A 194 -3.63 -5.52 5.57
C GLY A 194 -3.20 -6.81 6.24
N GLU A 195 -4.14 -7.43 6.96
CA GLU A 195 -3.92 -8.67 7.69
C GLU A 195 -3.68 -9.86 6.75
N ASN A 196 -4.09 -9.74 5.48
CA ASN A 196 -4.01 -10.79 4.47
C ASN A 196 -3.22 -10.35 3.22
N CYS A 197 -2.46 -9.25 3.30
CA CYS A 197 -1.73 -8.65 2.17
C CYS A 197 -2.60 -8.32 0.95
N GLU A 198 -3.87 -7.97 1.18
CA GLU A 198 -4.87 -7.73 0.14
C GLU A 198 -4.90 -6.28 -0.37
N LYS A 199 -4.30 -5.34 0.38
CA LYS A 199 -4.47 -3.91 0.14
C LYS A 199 -3.23 -3.28 -0.49
N LEU A 200 -3.34 -2.91 -1.76
CA LEU A 200 -2.29 -2.19 -2.49
C LEU A 200 -2.32 -0.68 -2.21
N CYS A 201 -1.22 -0.12 -1.74
CA CYS A 201 -0.99 1.32 -1.62
C CYS A 201 0.44 1.69 -2.01
N ARG A 202 0.59 2.40 -3.13
CA ARG A 202 1.87 2.99 -3.55
C ARG A 202 1.84 4.50 -3.27
N PRO A 203 2.77 5.05 -2.47
CA PRO A 203 2.88 6.49 -2.26
C PRO A 203 2.97 7.23 -3.60
N ARG A 204 2.33 8.39 -3.69
CA ARG A 204 2.25 9.17 -4.93
C ARG A 204 2.18 10.65 -4.64
N ASN A 205 2.82 11.44 -5.49
CA ASN A 205 2.74 12.90 -5.44
C ASN A 205 2.78 13.48 -6.86
N ASP A 206 1.67 13.34 -7.58
CA ASP A 206 1.48 13.83 -8.94
C ASP A 206 0.01 14.18 -9.18
N LYS A 207 -0.37 14.52 -10.42
CA LYS A 207 -1.74 14.92 -10.79
C LYS A 207 -2.83 13.90 -10.43
N PHE A 208 -2.48 12.63 -10.18
CA PHE A 208 -3.39 11.56 -9.84
C PHE A 208 -3.47 11.27 -8.33
N GLY A 209 -2.70 11.98 -7.50
CA GLY A 209 -2.82 11.89 -6.05
C GLY A 209 -1.59 12.40 -5.31
N HIS A 210 -1.86 12.92 -4.11
CA HIS A 210 -0.86 13.49 -3.21
C HIS A 210 -0.97 12.83 -1.83
N TYR A 211 -0.37 11.65 -1.66
CA TYR A 211 -0.53 10.85 -0.44
C TYR A 211 0.68 9.94 -0.14
N THR A 212 0.82 9.62 1.15
CA THR A 212 1.60 8.48 1.64
C THR A 212 0.68 7.33 2.03
N CYS A 213 1.24 6.18 2.35
CA CYS A 213 0.50 5.01 2.83
C CYS A 213 0.68 4.86 4.34
N SER A 214 -0.39 4.60 5.07
CA SER A 214 -0.35 4.24 6.49
C SER A 214 0.21 2.82 6.66
N PRO A 215 0.55 2.39 7.90
CA PRO A 215 0.90 1.00 8.19
C PRO A 215 -0.21 -0.01 7.86
N THR A 216 -1.47 0.43 7.80
CA THR A 216 -2.64 -0.36 7.39
C THR A 216 -2.96 -0.23 5.89
N GLY A 217 -2.10 0.45 5.13
CA GLY A 217 -2.27 0.70 3.69
C GLY A 217 -3.33 1.72 3.30
N ASP A 218 -3.86 2.49 4.26
CA ASP A 218 -4.75 3.61 3.97
C ASP A 218 -3.97 4.77 3.34
N LYS A 219 -4.60 5.48 2.40
CA LYS A 219 -4.01 6.69 1.81
C LYS A 219 -4.09 7.83 2.82
N VAL A 220 -2.94 8.40 3.16
CA VAL A 220 -2.82 9.56 4.03
C VAL A 220 -2.48 10.76 3.16
N CYS A 221 -3.47 11.62 2.94
CA CYS A 221 -3.29 12.79 2.09
C CYS A 221 -2.20 13.72 2.63
N HIS A 222 -1.38 14.24 1.72
CA HIS A 222 -0.47 15.32 2.03
C HIS A 222 -1.24 16.56 2.50
N ARG A 223 -0.57 17.41 3.29
CA ARG A 223 -1.19 18.63 3.81
C ARG A 223 -1.74 19.48 2.67
N GLY A 224 -3.01 19.86 2.77
CA GLY A 224 -3.68 20.65 1.74
C GLY A 224 -4.40 19.83 0.67
N TRP A 225 -4.42 18.50 0.77
CA TRP A 225 -5.16 17.62 -0.13
C TRP A 225 -6.19 16.79 0.62
N LYS A 226 -7.28 16.42 -0.04
CA LYS A 226 -8.39 15.60 0.49
C LYS A 226 -9.04 14.73 -0.59
N GLY A 227 -10.03 13.94 -0.17
CA GLY A 227 -10.76 12.99 -1.02
C GLY A 227 -10.12 11.61 -1.00
N GLU A 228 -10.83 10.62 -1.53
CA GLU A 228 -10.44 9.20 -1.48
C GLU A 228 -9.06 8.92 -2.10
N TYR A 229 -8.69 9.66 -3.14
CA TYR A 229 -7.41 9.56 -3.84
C TYR A 229 -6.48 10.75 -3.58
N CYS A 230 -6.83 11.64 -2.63
CA CYS A 230 -6.05 12.83 -2.30
C CYS A 230 -5.75 13.72 -3.52
N THR A 231 -6.73 13.88 -4.40
CA THR A 231 -6.68 14.69 -5.63
C THR A 231 -7.43 16.01 -5.52
N ILE A 232 -8.18 16.22 -4.43
CA ILE A 232 -8.97 17.44 -4.23
C ILE A 232 -8.17 18.39 -3.36
N ALA A 233 -7.83 19.57 -3.88
CA ALA A 233 -7.17 20.61 -3.09
C ALA A 233 -8.08 21.12 -1.97
N VAL A 234 -7.50 21.37 -0.80
CA VAL A 234 -8.14 22.06 0.31
C VAL A 234 -7.95 23.55 0.09
N CYS A 235 -9.06 24.24 -0.20
CA CYS A 235 -9.03 25.67 -0.49
C CYS A 235 -8.69 26.50 0.75
N LEU A 236 -8.36 27.77 0.53
CA LEU A 236 -8.11 28.72 1.60
C LEU A 236 -9.29 28.73 2.60
N PRO A 237 -9.04 28.74 3.92
CA PRO A 237 -10.11 28.83 4.91
C PRO A 237 -11.04 30.04 4.65
N GLY A 238 -12.34 29.79 4.61
CA GLY A 238 -13.35 30.81 4.31
C GLY A 238 -13.67 30.98 2.81
N CYS A 239 -13.08 30.17 1.92
CA CYS A 239 -13.51 30.11 0.52
C CYS A 239 -14.96 29.63 0.43
N HIS A 240 -15.77 30.27 -0.43
CA HIS A 240 -17.20 29.98 -0.56
C HIS A 240 -17.43 28.59 -1.17
N GLU A 241 -18.36 27.80 -0.62
CA GLU A 241 -18.60 26.42 -1.10
C GLU A 241 -19.18 26.37 -2.53
N ASP A 242 -20.18 27.20 -2.83
CA ASP A 242 -20.80 27.24 -4.17
C ASP A 242 -20.07 28.10 -5.21
N HIS A 243 -19.55 29.25 -4.78
CA HIS A 243 -18.97 30.28 -5.65
C HIS A 243 -17.44 30.33 -5.62
N GLY A 244 -16.79 29.51 -4.81
CA GLY A 244 -15.34 29.41 -4.70
C GLY A 244 -14.84 28.03 -5.11
N PHE A 245 -13.63 27.95 -5.64
CA PHE A 245 -12.93 26.71 -5.91
C PHE A 245 -11.41 26.92 -5.84
N CYS A 246 -10.65 25.83 -5.86
CA CYS A 246 -9.19 25.88 -5.89
C CYS A 246 -8.65 24.71 -6.68
N ASP A 247 -7.62 24.96 -7.49
CA ASP A 247 -6.88 23.89 -8.19
C ASP A 247 -5.62 23.49 -7.43
N GLN A 248 -5.13 24.37 -6.55
CA GLN A 248 -4.01 24.13 -5.64
C GLN A 248 -4.39 24.43 -4.19
N PRO A 249 -3.71 23.79 -3.22
CA PRO A 249 -3.98 24.02 -1.81
C PRO A 249 -3.82 25.48 -1.39
N ASN A 250 -4.69 25.95 -0.49
CA ASN A 250 -4.69 27.31 0.04
C ASN A 250 -4.96 28.43 -1.00
N GLU A 251 -5.49 28.09 -2.18
CA GLU A 251 -6.03 29.07 -3.12
C GLU A 251 -7.54 29.28 -2.90
N CYS A 252 -8.08 30.38 -3.44
CA CYS A 252 -9.51 30.56 -3.65
C CYS A 252 -9.73 31.36 -4.94
N LYS A 253 -10.33 30.71 -5.93
CA LYS A 253 -10.76 31.25 -7.23
C LYS A 253 -12.27 31.36 -7.19
N CYS A 254 -12.84 32.48 -7.64
CA CYS A 254 -14.30 32.60 -7.70
C CYS A 254 -14.85 32.09 -9.03
N ARG A 255 -15.98 31.39 -8.99
CA ARG A 255 -16.79 31.07 -10.16
C ARG A 255 -17.59 32.31 -10.53
N LEU A 256 -17.22 32.95 -11.63
CA LEU A 256 -18.09 33.90 -12.31
C LEU A 256 -18.69 33.13 -13.49
N ASP A 257 -19.96 33.36 -13.81
CA ASP A 257 -20.64 32.76 -14.95
C ASP A 257 -19.80 32.94 -16.25
N GLY A 258 -18.89 31.99 -16.52
CA GLY A 258 -17.97 31.98 -17.66
C GLY A 258 -16.56 32.59 -17.51
N LYS A 259 -16.06 33.06 -16.34
CA LYS A 259 -14.67 33.59 -16.20
C LYS A 259 -13.99 33.29 -14.84
N VAL A 260 -12.70 32.93 -14.85
CA VAL A 260 -11.89 32.64 -13.64
C VAL A 260 -10.96 33.82 -13.32
N LEU A 261 -10.95 34.32 -12.07
CA LEU A 261 -9.98 35.29 -11.55
C LEU A 261 -9.16 34.67 -10.42
N ILE A 262 -7.85 34.91 -10.42
CA ILE A 262 -6.91 34.46 -9.38
C ILE A 262 -6.71 35.61 -8.38
N ALA A 263 -7.05 35.40 -7.11
CA ALA A 263 -6.77 36.37 -6.05
C ALA A 263 -5.37 36.12 -5.48
N THR A 264 -4.36 36.92 -5.87
CA THR A 264 -3.03 36.90 -5.22
C THR A 264 -2.89 38.13 -4.31
N SER A 265 -2.55 37.93 -3.03
CA SER A 265 -2.18 39.02 -2.12
C SER A 265 -0.73 39.46 -2.36
N ALA A 266 -0.52 40.60 -3.02
CA ALA A 266 0.78 41.26 -3.02
C ALA A 266 0.86 42.18 -1.78
N SER A 267 1.70 41.80 -0.81
CA SER A 267 2.06 42.67 0.31
C SER A 267 3.19 43.60 -0.12
N GLY A 268 2.83 44.83 -0.49
CA GLY A 268 3.76 45.91 -0.80
C GLY A 268 3.18 47.24 -0.31
N ILE A 269 3.76 47.73 0.78
CA ILE A 269 3.70 49.08 1.39
C ILE A 269 2.81 50.12 0.66
N LEU A 270 1.49 50.01 0.89
CA LEU A 270 0.42 51.03 0.90
C LEU A 270 -0.90 50.24 0.77
N GLY A 271 -1.71 50.25 1.84
CA GLY A 271 -2.77 49.27 2.10
C GLY A 271 -3.98 49.25 1.16
N ALA A 272 -3.79 48.84 -0.10
CA ALA A 272 -4.83 48.37 -0.99
C ALA A 272 -4.27 47.35 -1.99
N SER A 273 -4.50 46.06 -1.78
CA SER A 273 -4.27 45.08 -2.83
C SER A 273 -5.38 45.24 -3.88
N MET A 274 -5.01 45.63 -5.10
CA MET A 274 -5.88 45.59 -6.29
C MET A 274 -5.39 44.45 -7.18
N ALA A 275 -6.31 43.55 -7.58
CA ALA A 275 -6.04 42.63 -8.68
C ALA A 275 -6.53 43.31 -9.97
N LEU A 276 -5.63 43.50 -10.95
CA LEU A 276 -6.01 43.92 -12.29
C LEU A 276 -6.41 42.69 -13.12
N ALA A 277 -7.65 42.65 -13.58
CA ALA A 277 -8.06 41.79 -14.69
C ALA A 277 -7.99 42.62 -15.98
N MET A 278 -7.07 42.28 -16.88
CA MET A 278 -7.00 42.92 -18.21
C MET A 278 -7.92 42.17 -19.18
N ASN A 279 -8.94 42.84 -19.70
CA ASN A 279 -9.58 42.43 -20.95
C ASN A 279 -10.17 43.64 -21.69
N HIS A 280 -9.79 43.79 -22.97
CA HIS A 280 -10.30 44.75 -23.96
C HIS A 280 -10.89 46.08 -23.43
N GLY A 281 -10.02 46.97 -22.93
CA GLY A 281 -10.31 48.40 -22.85
C GLY A 281 -11.07 48.90 -21.60
N ASN A 282 -11.46 48.05 -20.66
CA ASN A 282 -12.06 48.49 -19.38
C ASN A 282 -11.35 47.87 -18.18
N ALA A 283 -10.86 48.72 -17.26
CA ALA A 283 -10.26 48.30 -16.00
C ALA A 283 -11.35 48.14 -14.92
N ILE A 284 -11.48 46.95 -14.35
CA ILE A 284 -12.35 46.69 -13.19
C ILE A 284 -11.46 46.65 -11.95
N ALA A 285 -11.59 47.65 -11.07
CA ALA A 285 -10.92 47.65 -9.78
C ALA A 285 -11.77 46.89 -8.75
N MET A 286 -11.31 45.73 -8.29
CA MET A 286 -11.92 45.01 -7.17
C MET A 286 -11.04 45.15 -5.92
N LYS A 287 -11.68 45.50 -4.80
CA LYS A 287 -11.06 45.58 -3.47
C LYS A 287 -10.78 44.16 -2.99
N VAL A 288 -9.51 43.81 -2.77
CA VAL A 288 -9.14 42.53 -2.17
C VAL A 288 -9.70 42.47 -0.75
N GLY A 289 -10.52 41.45 -0.48
CA GLY A 289 -11.24 41.26 0.78
C GLY A 289 -12.69 40.81 0.61
N VAL A 290 -13.20 40.69 -0.61
CA VAL A 290 -14.57 40.25 -0.85
C VAL A 290 -14.61 38.72 -0.96
N ALA A 291 -15.09 38.06 0.10
CA ALA A 291 -15.56 36.67 0.05
C ALA A 291 -16.45 36.49 -1.20
N CYS A 292 -16.35 35.38 -1.94
CA CYS A 292 -17.14 35.17 -3.15
C CYS A 292 -18.68 35.34 -2.92
N SER A 293 -19.14 35.42 -1.66
CA SER A 293 -20.49 35.78 -1.23
C SER A 293 -20.96 37.21 -1.61
N ALA A 294 -20.06 38.14 -1.97
CA ALA A 294 -20.41 39.57 -2.14
C ALA A 294 -20.31 40.09 -3.59
N ILE A 295 -20.20 39.20 -4.58
CA ILE A 295 -20.29 39.56 -6.00
C ILE A 295 -21.76 39.66 -6.40
N LYS A 296 -22.46 40.68 -5.89
CA LYS A 296 -23.72 41.14 -6.48
C LYS A 296 -23.37 42.04 -7.65
N ILE A 297 -23.86 41.67 -8.84
CA ILE A 297 -23.75 42.40 -10.10
C ILE A 297 -24.01 43.90 -9.85
N LEU A 298 -22.97 44.73 -9.90
CA LEU A 298 -23.14 46.17 -10.03
C LEU A 298 -23.72 46.41 -11.42
N THR A 299 -25.02 46.70 -11.48
CA THR A 299 -25.67 47.27 -12.66
C THR A 299 -24.85 48.45 -13.16
N ILE A 300 -24.38 48.34 -14.40
CA ILE A 300 -23.66 49.38 -15.13
C ILE A 300 -24.64 50.56 -15.27
N VAL A 301 -24.42 51.64 -14.53
CA VAL A 301 -25.08 52.92 -14.81
C VAL A 301 -24.17 53.66 -15.81
N PRO A 302 -24.61 53.92 -17.05
CA PRO A 302 -23.83 54.69 -18.00
C PRO A 302 -23.78 56.15 -17.55
N ILE A 303 -22.57 56.66 -17.29
CA ILE A 303 -22.36 58.08 -17.04
C ILE A 303 -22.37 58.79 -18.39
N THR A 304 -23.51 59.36 -18.77
CA THR A 304 -23.57 60.40 -19.82
C THR A 304 -24.00 61.71 -19.19
N ASN A 305 -23.07 62.68 -19.22
CA ASN A 305 -23.22 64.13 -19.12
C ASN A 305 -24.20 64.72 -18.10
N LEU A 306 -23.66 65.36 -17.06
CA LEU A 306 -24.08 66.72 -16.69
C LEU A 306 -22.95 67.42 -15.93
N ALA A 307 -22.47 68.50 -16.52
CA ALA A 307 -21.63 69.50 -15.89
C ALA A 307 -22.41 70.21 -14.76
N ASN A 308 -21.67 70.70 -13.77
CA ASN A 308 -22.09 71.63 -12.72
C ASN A 308 -23.21 71.18 -11.77
N THR A 309 -22.85 70.63 -10.61
CA THR A 309 -23.32 71.15 -9.30
C THR A 309 -22.52 70.55 -8.15
N VAL A 310 -21.96 71.42 -7.31
CA VAL A 310 -21.37 71.08 -6.02
C VAL A 310 -22.53 70.68 -5.08
N ALA A 311 -22.58 69.41 -4.67
CA ALA A 311 -23.40 68.99 -3.54
C ALA A 311 -22.60 67.98 -2.70
N ARG A 312 -22.17 68.43 -1.50
CA ARG A 312 -21.64 67.56 -0.45
C ARG A 312 -22.75 66.64 0.03
N VAL A 313 -22.52 65.33 0.05
CA VAL A 313 -23.32 64.34 0.77
C VAL A 313 -22.34 63.55 1.65
N PRO A 314 -22.64 63.31 2.94
CA PRO A 314 -21.62 62.98 3.93
C PRO A 314 -21.14 61.52 3.82
N ILE A 315 -19.82 61.35 3.95
CA ILE A 315 -19.15 60.07 4.12
C ILE A 315 -19.43 59.61 5.55
N LEU A 316 -20.29 58.59 5.73
CA LEU A 316 -20.36 57.84 6.97
C LEU A 316 -19.18 56.87 7.02
N VAL A 317 -18.12 57.32 7.67
CA VAL A 317 -17.05 56.47 8.20
C VAL A 317 -17.63 55.70 9.38
N MET A 318 -17.64 54.36 9.30
CA MET A 318 -17.87 53.50 10.47
C MET A 318 -16.55 52.83 10.82
N ASP A 319 -15.99 53.25 11.95
CA ASP A 319 -14.77 52.72 12.57
C ASP A 319 -14.94 51.24 13.00
N PRO A 320 -13.95 50.36 12.79
CA PRO A 320 -14.00 48.97 13.18
C PRO A 320 -13.48 48.77 14.61
N ILE A 321 -14.18 49.28 15.63
CA ILE A 321 -13.87 48.94 17.05
C ILE A 321 -15.10 48.48 17.85
N LEU A 322 -16.32 48.46 17.28
CA LEU A 322 -17.53 48.10 18.01
C LEU A 322 -18.24 46.81 17.55
N ALA A 323 -17.51 45.84 17.00
CA ALA A 323 -18.09 44.56 16.56
C ALA A 323 -17.96 43.41 17.59
N HIS A 324 -17.34 43.64 18.75
CA HIS A 324 -17.24 42.62 19.82
C HIS A 324 -18.25 42.80 20.96
N ALA A 325 -19.11 43.83 20.92
CA ALA A 325 -20.13 44.08 21.94
C ALA A 325 -21.55 43.57 21.58
N GLN A 326 -21.76 42.98 20.40
CA GLN A 326 -23.10 42.54 19.94
C GLN A 326 -23.37 41.03 20.06
N ARG A 327 -22.47 40.23 20.64
CA ARG A 327 -22.76 38.82 21.01
C ARG A 327 -23.11 38.58 22.48
N VAL A 328 -22.98 39.57 23.37
CA VAL A 328 -23.34 39.42 24.80
C VAL A 328 -24.68 40.08 25.15
N THR A 329 -25.22 40.93 24.28
CA THR A 329 -26.48 41.66 24.55
C THR A 329 -27.73 40.98 23.97
N MET A 330 -27.60 39.97 23.12
CA MET A 330 -28.75 39.19 22.61
C MET A 330 -29.15 38.00 23.50
N VAL A 331 -28.37 37.64 24.52
CA VAL A 331 -28.73 36.57 25.48
C VAL A 331 -29.43 37.13 26.73
N ARG A 332 -29.31 38.44 27.02
CA ARG A 332 -29.95 39.06 28.20
C ARG A 332 -31.34 39.66 27.95
N THR A 333 -31.76 39.85 26.70
CA THR A 333 -33.11 40.40 26.37
C THR A 333 -34.16 39.32 26.08
N ALA A 334 -33.76 38.06 25.87
CA ALA A 334 -34.68 36.93 25.75
C ALA A 334 -35.13 36.36 27.11
N LYS A 335 -34.35 36.58 28.19
CA LYS A 335 -34.68 36.08 29.54
C LYS A 335 -35.57 37.02 30.37
N LYS A 336 -35.80 38.26 29.93
CA LYS A 336 -36.64 39.26 30.62
C LYS A 336 -38.06 39.39 30.05
N LYS A 337 -38.38 38.72 28.94
CA LYS A 337 -39.73 38.64 28.36
C LYS A 337 -40.49 37.35 28.67
N LEU A 338 -39.86 36.39 29.37
CA LEU A 338 -40.49 35.12 29.78
C LEU A 338 -40.78 35.03 31.29
N MET A 339 -40.49 36.08 32.07
CA MET A 339 -40.73 36.15 33.54
C MET A 339 -41.68 37.29 33.95
N THR A 340 -42.46 37.83 33.00
CA THR A 340 -43.48 38.86 33.26
C THR A 340 -44.81 38.48 32.60
N ALA A 341 -45.08 37.17 32.52
CA ALA A 341 -46.35 36.60 32.08
C ALA A 341 -46.88 35.53 33.06
N TYR A 342 -46.37 35.49 34.31
CA TYR A 342 -46.78 34.51 35.32
C TYR A 342 -47.24 35.14 36.67
N THR A 343 -47.58 36.43 36.67
CA THR A 343 -48.15 37.11 37.86
C THR A 343 -49.31 38.05 37.47
N SER A 344 -50.23 37.55 36.65
CA SER A 344 -51.54 38.18 36.41
C SER A 344 -52.63 37.16 36.04
N LEU A 345 -52.55 35.96 36.59
CA LEU A 345 -53.65 34.99 36.65
C LEU A 345 -53.63 34.34 38.03
N VAL A 346 -54.53 34.86 38.87
CA VAL A 346 -55.38 34.04 39.74
C VAL A 346 -56.17 33.09 38.86
#